data_AF-A0A6A9T132-F1
#
_entry.id   AF-A0A6A9T132-F1
#
_cell.length_a   1.000
_cell.length_b   1.000
_cell.length_c   1.000
_cell.angle_alpha   90.00
_cell.angle_beta   90.00
_cell.angle_gamma   90.00
#
_symmetry.space_group_name_H-M   'P 1'
#
loop_
_entity.id
_entity.type
_entity.pdbx_description
1 polymer ?
#
loop_
_entity_poly.entity_id
_entity_poly.type
_entity_poly.pdbx_seq_one_letter_code
_entity_poly.pdbx_strand_id
1 'polypeptide(L)'
;MASESRGPSVTVSLPPELEQWLDEQARDLDTDRETVLLQLLSSYRAAEDLGDDIGTVEGDDALLTPDDVEPIVRDVLTDRLPDLTDAVADRVAEDLREELTAEITEAVREDLDGGPDADLAARIDELEAQYREDLDDVREKIIRVKRDADSKAPAGHGHDEFERIEAIEADLDRLQRRADQHADLGDRVADLDSELDAVESRLDALRSDLEDVDADRIDAIESDLSDAEEKLTTVAYVVRDLRDAVSGGTTGRDTLDRIKQEAAAADVGRAACANCGEGVRIGLLTEPSCPHCEATLDGVEPPKRRFGLGSATLSTAAGLESGVDSDPGDELDDIDT
;
A
#
# COMPACT_ATOMS: atom_id res chain seq x y z
N MET A 1 -64.75 -68.32 -42.99
CA MET A 1 -64.79 -68.85 -44.38
C MET A 1 -63.90 -70.07 -44.44
N ALA A 2 -64.43 -71.22 -44.00
CA ALA A 2 -63.84 -72.53 -44.22
C ALA A 2 -64.79 -73.25 -45.18
N SER A 3 -64.28 -73.64 -46.34
CA SER A 3 -65.03 -74.30 -47.39
C SER A 3 -65.51 -75.67 -46.90
N GLU A 4 -66.82 -75.84 -46.74
CA GLU A 4 -67.42 -77.17 -46.65
C GLU A 4 -67.24 -77.87 -48.00
N SER A 5 -66.31 -78.82 -48.03
CA SER A 5 -66.01 -79.67 -49.17
C SER A 5 -67.20 -80.59 -49.44
N ARG A 6 -68.17 -80.15 -50.27
CA ARG A 6 -69.17 -81.06 -50.85
C ARG A 6 -68.44 -82.04 -51.79
N GLY A 7 -68.16 -83.23 -51.28
CA GLY A 7 -67.70 -84.35 -52.08
C GLY A 7 -68.70 -84.71 -53.18
N PRO A 8 -68.28 -85.44 -54.23
CA PRO A 8 -69.14 -85.81 -55.34
C PRO A 8 -70.33 -86.65 -54.85
N SER A 9 -71.56 -86.15 -55.02
CA SER A 9 -72.77 -86.92 -54.74
C SER A 9 -72.94 -88.00 -55.81
N VAL A 10 -72.59 -89.23 -55.47
CA VAL A 10 -72.80 -90.40 -56.32
C VAL A 10 -74.28 -90.75 -56.27
N THR A 11 -74.99 -90.57 -57.38
CA THR A 11 -76.39 -90.99 -57.51
C THR A 11 -76.43 -92.37 -58.15
N VAL A 12 -76.88 -93.37 -57.37
CA VAL A 12 -77.10 -94.74 -57.84
C VAL A 12 -78.61 -94.94 -57.98
N SER A 13 -79.05 -95.46 -59.13
CA SER A 13 -80.45 -95.86 -59.32
C SER A 13 -80.62 -97.27 -58.78
N LEU A 14 -81.46 -97.44 -57.76
CA LEU A 14 -81.77 -98.74 -57.18
C LEU A 14 -83.03 -99.33 -57.84
N PRO A 15 -83.21 -100.66 -57.87
CA PRO A 15 -84.48 -101.27 -58.23
C PRO A 15 -85.61 -100.76 -57.31
N PRO A 16 -86.83 -100.56 -57.82
CA PRO A 16 -87.93 -99.94 -57.04
C PRO A 16 -88.30 -100.72 -55.78
N GLU A 17 -88.10 -102.04 -55.79
CA GLU A 17 -88.31 -102.94 -54.64
C GLU A 17 -87.37 -102.59 -53.48
N LEU A 18 -86.12 -102.23 -53.78
CA LEU A 18 -85.09 -101.86 -52.79
C LEU A 18 -85.29 -100.45 -52.25
N GLU A 19 -85.73 -99.51 -53.08
CA GLU A 19 -86.04 -98.14 -52.63
C GLU A 19 -87.20 -98.16 -51.63
N GLN A 20 -88.25 -98.93 -51.93
CA GLN A 20 -89.39 -99.08 -51.03
C GLN A 20 -88.97 -99.70 -49.69
N TRP A 21 -88.13 -100.74 -49.72
CA TRP A 21 -87.62 -101.38 -48.52
C TRP A 21 -86.77 -100.43 -47.66
N LEU A 22 -85.88 -99.63 -48.28
CA LEU A 22 -85.07 -98.63 -47.56
C LEU A 22 -85.92 -97.53 -46.91
N ASP A 23 -86.97 -97.07 -47.60
CA ASP A 23 -87.90 -96.08 -47.06
C ASP A 23 -88.71 -96.63 -45.88
N GLU A 24 -88.98 -97.94 -45.85
CA GLU A 24 -89.66 -98.61 -44.75
C GLU A 24 -88.73 -98.76 -43.54
N GLN A 25 -87.49 -99.22 -43.75
CA GLN A 25 -86.49 -99.35 -42.69
C GLN A 25 -86.08 -98.00 -42.07
N ALA A 26 -85.96 -96.94 -42.87
CA ALA A 26 -85.68 -95.59 -42.37
C ALA A 26 -86.77 -95.07 -41.42
N ARG A 27 -88.04 -95.41 -41.68
CA ARG A 27 -89.16 -95.08 -40.79
C ARG A 27 -89.13 -95.88 -39.50
N ASP A 28 -88.84 -97.17 -39.57
CA ASP A 28 -88.79 -98.04 -38.39
C ASP A 28 -87.65 -97.64 -37.42
N LEU A 29 -86.53 -97.13 -37.96
CA LEU A 29 -85.35 -96.72 -37.19
C LEU A 29 -85.30 -95.21 -36.86
N ASP A 30 -86.32 -94.43 -37.24
CA ASP A 30 -86.39 -92.96 -37.09
C ASP A 30 -85.10 -92.24 -37.54
N THR A 31 -84.56 -92.67 -38.69
CA THR A 31 -83.33 -92.12 -39.25
C THR A 31 -83.49 -91.82 -40.74
N ASP A 32 -82.57 -91.06 -41.32
CA ASP A 32 -82.62 -90.76 -42.75
C ASP A 32 -82.18 -91.95 -43.61
N ARG A 33 -82.74 -92.03 -44.82
CA ARG A 33 -82.47 -93.12 -45.78
C ARG A 33 -80.99 -93.29 -46.08
N GLU A 34 -80.23 -92.20 -46.10
CA GLU A 34 -78.79 -92.22 -46.33
C GLU A 34 -78.05 -92.92 -45.18
N THR A 35 -78.43 -92.63 -43.92
CA THR A 35 -77.89 -93.29 -42.73
C THR A 35 -78.16 -94.80 -42.75
N VAL A 36 -79.38 -95.24 -43.10
CA VAL A 36 -79.68 -96.68 -43.24
C VAL A 36 -78.82 -97.33 -44.32
N LEU A 37 -78.65 -96.66 -45.48
CA LEU A 37 -77.87 -97.19 -46.60
C LEU A 37 -76.37 -97.23 -46.27
N LEU A 38 -75.85 -96.22 -45.57
CA LEU A 38 -74.48 -96.19 -45.04
C LEU A 38 -74.28 -97.27 -43.99
N GLN A 39 -75.25 -97.52 -43.12
CA GLN A 39 -75.20 -98.58 -42.12
C GLN A 39 -75.21 -99.97 -42.78
N LEU A 40 -75.95 -100.14 -43.89
CA LEU A 40 -75.97 -101.40 -44.63
C LEU A 40 -74.69 -101.63 -45.45
N LEU A 41 -74.11 -100.55 -46.00
CA LEU A 41 -72.80 -100.62 -46.66
C LEU A 41 -71.66 -100.82 -45.65
N SER A 42 -71.76 -100.22 -44.47
CA SER A 42 -70.78 -100.42 -43.40
C SER A 42 -70.90 -101.82 -42.81
N SER A 43 -72.11 -102.38 -42.67
CA SER A 43 -72.30 -103.76 -42.23
C SER A 43 -71.83 -104.76 -43.29
N TYR A 44 -72.05 -104.49 -44.58
CA TYR A 44 -71.51 -105.31 -45.67
C TYR A 44 -69.97 -105.25 -45.70
N ARG A 45 -69.36 -104.06 -45.57
CA ARG A 45 -67.89 -103.95 -45.45
C ARG A 45 -67.34 -104.61 -44.20
N ALA A 46 -67.99 -104.42 -43.06
CA ALA A 46 -67.58 -105.07 -41.82
C ALA A 46 -67.72 -106.60 -41.92
N ALA A 47 -68.72 -107.12 -42.65
CA ALA A 47 -68.86 -108.54 -42.94
C ALA A 47 -67.82 -109.04 -43.97
N GLU A 48 -67.41 -108.21 -44.93
CA GLU A 48 -66.30 -108.52 -45.86
C GLU A 48 -64.95 -108.55 -45.13
N ASP A 49 -64.69 -107.58 -44.24
CA ASP A 49 -63.51 -107.57 -43.35
C ASP A 49 -63.53 -108.74 -42.36
N LEU A 50 -64.70 -109.13 -41.81
CA LEU A 50 -64.84 -110.33 -40.97
C LEU A 50 -64.64 -111.63 -41.78
N GLY A 51 -64.98 -111.64 -43.06
CA GLY A 51 -64.82 -112.79 -43.94
C GLY A 51 -63.35 -113.15 -44.20
N ASP A 52 -62.44 -112.18 -44.09
CA ASP A 52 -60.99 -112.37 -44.23
C ASP A 52 -60.30 -112.77 -42.90
N ASP A 53 -60.99 -112.62 -41.76
CA ASP A 53 -60.46 -112.89 -40.40
C ASP A 53 -61.15 -114.07 -39.66
N ILE A 54 -62.12 -114.73 -40.30
CA ILE A 54 -62.62 -116.05 -39.87
C ILE A 54 -61.78 -117.12 -40.57
N GLY A 55 -60.71 -117.52 -39.91
CA GLY A 55 -59.88 -118.65 -40.32
C GLY A 55 -60.75 -119.88 -40.62
N THR A 56 -60.46 -120.55 -41.74
CA THR A 56 -61.06 -121.80 -42.19
C THR A 56 -61.36 -122.76 -41.04
N VAL A 57 -62.62 -122.81 -40.60
CA VAL A 57 -63.16 -123.91 -39.80
C VAL A 57 -63.71 -124.93 -40.77
N GLU A 58 -62.88 -125.92 -41.12
CA GLU A 58 -63.36 -127.15 -41.71
C GLU A 58 -64.20 -127.90 -40.67
N GLY A 59 -65.52 -127.97 -40.88
CA GLY A 59 -66.36 -129.01 -40.24
C GLY A 59 -67.72 -128.54 -39.72
N ASP A 60 -68.75 -129.06 -40.37
CA ASP A 60 -70.15 -129.27 -39.92
C ASP A 60 -71.07 -128.08 -39.61
N ASP A 61 -71.89 -127.81 -40.63
CA ASP A 61 -73.27 -127.31 -40.66
C ASP A 61 -74.01 -127.28 -39.30
N ALA A 62 -74.00 -126.10 -38.66
CA ALA A 62 -74.96 -125.72 -37.63
C ALA A 62 -75.39 -124.26 -37.84
N LEU A 63 -76.62 -124.06 -38.30
CA LEU A 63 -77.29 -122.76 -38.37
C LEU A 63 -77.36 -122.13 -36.98
N LEU A 64 -76.64 -121.02 -36.77
CA LEU A 64 -76.74 -120.20 -35.56
C LEU A 64 -78.18 -119.69 -35.40
N THR A 65 -78.80 -119.96 -34.25
CA THR A 65 -80.14 -119.44 -33.94
C THR A 65 -80.03 -118.06 -33.28
N PRO A 66 -81.06 -117.20 -33.34
CA PRO A 66 -81.05 -115.89 -32.67
C PRO A 66 -80.72 -115.95 -31.16
N ASP A 67 -81.03 -117.07 -30.49
CA ASP A 67 -80.70 -117.29 -29.08
C ASP A 67 -79.18 -117.51 -28.83
N ASP A 68 -78.39 -117.85 -29.87
CA ASP A 68 -76.94 -118.06 -29.78
C ASP A 68 -76.14 -116.74 -29.92
N VAL A 69 -76.75 -115.67 -30.45
CA VAL A 69 -76.07 -114.39 -30.70
C VAL A 69 -76.00 -113.51 -29.44
N GLU A 70 -77.07 -113.53 -28.63
CA GLU A 70 -77.15 -112.78 -27.37
C GLU A 70 -75.98 -113.07 -26.38
N PRO A 71 -75.61 -114.34 -26.10
CA PRO A 71 -74.47 -114.61 -25.22
C PRO A 71 -73.14 -114.15 -25.83
N ILE A 72 -72.93 -114.27 -27.15
CA ILE A 72 -71.71 -113.84 -27.83
C ILE A 72 -71.57 -112.31 -27.76
N VAL A 73 -72.64 -111.58 -28.04
CA VAL A 73 -72.64 -110.12 -27.96
C VAL A 73 -72.41 -109.64 -26.53
N ARG A 74 -73.02 -110.30 -25.53
CA ARG A 74 -72.79 -109.98 -24.11
C ARG A 74 -71.35 -110.22 -23.68
N ASP A 75 -70.72 -111.29 -24.18
CA ASP A 75 -69.32 -111.61 -23.90
C ASP A 75 -68.39 -110.56 -24.51
N VAL A 76 -68.57 -110.23 -25.79
CA VAL A 76 -67.83 -109.18 -26.49
C VAL A 76 -68.02 -107.81 -25.81
N LEU A 77 -69.24 -107.49 -25.36
CA LEU A 77 -69.51 -106.26 -24.63
C LEU A 77 -68.86 -106.26 -23.24
N THR A 78 -68.81 -107.41 -22.56
CA THR A 78 -68.18 -107.54 -21.24
C THR A 78 -66.67 -107.36 -21.33
N ASP A 79 -66.05 -107.85 -22.41
CA ASP A 79 -64.62 -107.66 -22.69
C ASP A 79 -64.29 -106.22 -23.14
N ARG A 80 -65.15 -105.58 -23.95
CA ARG A 80 -64.87 -104.26 -24.54
C ARG A 80 -65.36 -103.05 -23.73
N LEU A 81 -66.34 -103.22 -22.84
CA LEU A 81 -66.87 -102.11 -22.02
C LEU A 81 -65.79 -101.45 -21.14
N PRO A 82 -64.91 -102.19 -20.41
CA PRO A 82 -63.88 -101.60 -19.57
C PRO A 82 -62.93 -100.69 -20.36
N ASP A 83 -62.46 -101.14 -21.54
CA ASP A 83 -61.56 -100.38 -22.41
C ASP A 83 -62.20 -99.08 -22.92
N LEU A 84 -63.50 -99.12 -23.26
CA LEU A 84 -64.23 -97.93 -23.68
C LEU A 84 -64.48 -96.97 -22.51
N THR A 85 -64.76 -97.48 -21.32
CA THR A 85 -64.92 -96.63 -20.13
C THR A 85 -63.62 -95.96 -19.72
N ASP A 86 -62.48 -96.66 -19.81
CA ASP A 86 -61.16 -96.08 -19.53
C ASP A 86 -60.78 -95.04 -20.59
N ALA A 87 -61.02 -95.32 -21.88
CA ALA A 87 -60.76 -94.36 -22.95
C ALA A 87 -61.60 -93.07 -22.81
N VAL A 88 -62.86 -93.20 -22.39
CA VAL A 88 -63.72 -92.03 -22.11
C VAL A 88 -63.26 -91.31 -20.83
N ALA A 89 -62.90 -92.04 -19.78
CA ALA A 89 -62.42 -91.46 -18.53
C ALA A 89 -61.11 -90.68 -18.72
N ASP A 90 -60.16 -91.22 -19.50
CA ASP A 90 -58.90 -90.56 -19.82
C ASP A 90 -59.12 -89.29 -20.62
N ARG A 91 -60.00 -89.34 -21.64
CA ARG A 91 -60.31 -88.16 -22.46
C ARG A 91 -61.01 -87.07 -21.65
N VAL A 92 -61.99 -87.45 -20.82
CA VAL A 92 -62.68 -86.52 -19.91
C VAL A 92 -61.70 -85.96 -18.88
N ALA A 93 -60.76 -86.76 -18.36
CA ALA A 93 -59.75 -86.29 -17.43
C ALA A 93 -58.73 -85.35 -18.07
N GLU A 94 -58.36 -85.56 -19.33
CA GLU A 94 -57.50 -84.66 -20.10
C GLU A 94 -58.22 -83.33 -20.38
N ASP A 95 -59.44 -83.37 -20.89
CA ASP A 95 -60.25 -82.18 -21.18
C ASP A 95 -60.48 -81.34 -19.89
N LEU A 96 -60.87 -81.99 -18.78
CA LEU A 96 -61.03 -81.33 -17.48
C LEU A 96 -59.72 -80.75 -16.94
N ARG A 97 -58.57 -81.42 -17.16
CA ARG A 97 -57.27 -80.91 -16.73
C ARG A 97 -56.86 -79.69 -17.54
N GLU A 98 -57.08 -79.69 -18.84
CA GLU A 98 -56.79 -78.53 -19.69
C GLU A 98 -57.67 -77.34 -19.31
N GLU A 99 -58.97 -77.56 -19.13
CA GLU A 99 -59.92 -76.52 -18.71
C GLU A 99 -59.56 -75.95 -17.34
N LEU A 100 -59.34 -76.82 -16.35
CA LEU A 100 -58.94 -76.40 -15.01
C LEU A 100 -57.58 -75.68 -15.01
N THR A 101 -56.62 -76.12 -15.82
CA THR A 101 -55.30 -75.46 -15.91
C THR A 101 -55.43 -74.07 -16.53
N ALA A 102 -56.27 -73.91 -17.56
CA ALA A 102 -56.54 -72.61 -18.16
C ALA A 102 -57.20 -71.67 -17.14
N GLU A 103 -58.21 -72.14 -16.40
CA GLU A 103 -58.90 -71.37 -15.38
C GLU A 103 -57.96 -70.96 -14.23
N ILE A 104 -57.16 -71.89 -13.71
CA ILE A 104 -56.17 -71.60 -12.66
C ILE A 104 -55.12 -70.60 -13.18
N THR A 105 -54.65 -70.75 -14.41
CA THR A 105 -53.64 -69.85 -14.98
C THR A 105 -54.18 -68.42 -15.10
N GLU A 106 -55.42 -68.27 -15.55
CA GLU A 106 -56.07 -66.96 -15.64
C GLU A 106 -56.31 -66.35 -14.25
N ALA A 107 -56.82 -67.13 -13.30
CA ALA A 107 -57.03 -66.65 -11.93
C ALA A 107 -55.71 -66.22 -11.25
N VAL A 108 -54.63 -66.98 -11.45
CA VAL A 108 -53.29 -66.61 -10.94
C VAL A 108 -52.77 -65.36 -11.63
N ARG A 109 -53.03 -65.19 -12.94
CA ARG A 109 -52.63 -63.99 -13.67
C ARG A 109 -53.34 -62.75 -13.14
N GLU A 110 -54.65 -62.83 -12.92
CA GLU A 110 -55.44 -61.73 -12.38
C GLU A 110 -55.00 -61.34 -10.95
N ASP A 111 -54.70 -62.32 -10.10
CA ASP A 111 -54.21 -62.09 -8.73
C ASP A 111 -52.80 -61.50 -8.69
N LEU A 112 -51.94 -61.83 -9.67
CA LEU A 112 -50.59 -61.24 -9.79
C LEU A 112 -50.61 -59.83 -10.39
N ASP A 113 -51.45 -59.59 -11.40
CA ASP A 113 -51.62 -58.28 -12.03
C ASP A 113 -52.33 -57.28 -11.08
N GLY A 114 -53.18 -57.77 -10.17
CA GLY A 114 -53.83 -56.99 -9.09
C GLY A 114 -53.22 -57.16 -7.71
N GLY A 115 -52.06 -57.83 -7.62
CA GLY A 115 -51.47 -58.24 -6.35
C GLY A 115 -50.74 -57.11 -5.61
N PRO A 116 -50.33 -57.34 -4.36
CA PRO A 116 -49.60 -56.37 -3.54
C PRO A 116 -48.29 -55.89 -4.17
N ASP A 117 -47.70 -56.67 -5.08
CA ASP A 117 -46.49 -56.30 -5.81
C ASP A 117 -46.78 -55.28 -6.92
N ALA A 118 -47.92 -55.39 -7.60
CA ALA A 118 -48.37 -54.40 -8.60
C ALA A 118 -48.71 -53.07 -7.91
N ASP A 119 -49.37 -53.12 -6.75
CA ASP A 119 -49.64 -51.93 -5.93
C ASP A 119 -48.35 -51.26 -5.43
N LEU A 120 -47.36 -52.05 -5.00
CA LEU A 120 -46.07 -51.52 -4.57
C LEU A 120 -45.30 -50.88 -5.73
N ALA A 121 -45.31 -51.50 -6.91
CA ALA A 121 -44.71 -50.94 -8.11
C ALA A 121 -45.36 -49.59 -8.47
N ALA A 122 -46.69 -49.53 -8.47
CA ALA A 122 -47.42 -48.28 -8.72
C ALA A 122 -47.07 -47.18 -7.72
N ARG A 123 -46.95 -47.53 -6.42
CA ARG A 123 -46.55 -46.58 -5.38
C ARG A 123 -45.09 -46.13 -5.49
N ILE A 124 -44.19 -47.01 -5.92
CA ILE A 124 -42.79 -46.65 -6.21
C ILE A 124 -42.75 -45.69 -7.38
N ASP A 125 -43.49 -45.98 -8.46
CA ASP A 125 -43.56 -45.10 -9.63
C ASP A 125 -44.11 -43.71 -9.28
N GLU A 126 -45.15 -43.65 -8.45
CA GLU A 126 -45.69 -42.39 -7.94
C GLU A 126 -44.67 -41.63 -7.08
N LEU A 127 -43.99 -42.32 -6.17
CA LEU A 127 -42.97 -41.71 -5.31
C LEU A 127 -41.76 -41.23 -6.12
N GLU A 128 -41.33 -41.99 -7.13
CA GLU A 128 -40.28 -41.57 -8.05
C GLU A 128 -40.69 -40.35 -8.86
N ALA A 129 -41.94 -40.29 -9.33
CA ALA A 129 -42.47 -39.11 -10.01
C ALA A 129 -42.46 -37.89 -9.09
N GLN A 130 -42.93 -38.06 -7.84
CA GLN A 130 -42.89 -37.02 -6.83
C GLN A 130 -41.47 -36.54 -6.52
N TYR A 131 -40.50 -37.45 -6.35
CA TYR A 131 -39.11 -37.05 -6.12
C TYR A 131 -38.49 -36.32 -7.30
N ARG A 132 -38.83 -36.70 -8.54
CA ARG A 132 -38.37 -35.97 -9.74
C ARG A 132 -38.92 -34.54 -9.74
N GLU A 133 -40.19 -34.36 -9.40
CA GLU A 133 -40.82 -33.04 -9.28
C GLU A 133 -40.19 -32.19 -8.16
N ASP A 134 -39.99 -32.78 -6.97
CA ASP A 134 -39.34 -32.09 -5.83
C ASP A 134 -37.90 -31.66 -6.17
N LEU A 135 -37.14 -32.51 -6.87
CA LEU A 135 -35.78 -32.18 -7.31
C LEU A 135 -35.78 -31.03 -8.32
N ASP A 136 -36.75 -31.00 -9.24
CA ASP A 136 -36.91 -29.90 -10.19
C ASP A 136 -37.31 -28.59 -9.50
N ASP A 137 -38.20 -28.62 -8.49
CA ASP A 137 -38.55 -27.44 -7.69
C ASP A 137 -37.34 -26.90 -6.89
N VAL A 138 -36.60 -27.79 -6.22
CA VAL A 138 -35.37 -27.39 -5.50
C VAL A 138 -34.35 -26.79 -6.45
N ARG A 139 -34.17 -27.38 -7.64
CA ARG A 139 -33.29 -26.85 -8.67
C ARG A 139 -33.74 -25.46 -9.12
N GLU A 140 -35.02 -25.26 -9.38
CA GLU A 140 -35.55 -23.96 -9.75
C GLU A 140 -35.32 -22.93 -8.64
N LYS A 141 -35.57 -23.31 -7.38
CA LYS A 141 -35.34 -22.47 -6.21
C LYS A 141 -33.88 -22.08 -6.04
N ILE A 142 -32.94 -23.01 -6.21
CA ILE A 142 -31.50 -22.71 -6.14
C ILE A 142 -31.10 -21.76 -7.26
N ILE A 143 -31.57 -21.98 -8.48
CA ILE A 143 -31.31 -21.08 -9.60
C ILE A 143 -31.86 -19.69 -9.32
N ARG A 144 -33.07 -19.60 -8.74
CA ARG A 144 -33.69 -18.33 -8.32
C ARG A 144 -32.85 -17.63 -7.27
N VAL A 145 -32.47 -18.31 -6.20
CA VAL A 145 -31.60 -17.74 -5.14
C VAL A 145 -30.26 -17.30 -5.70
N LYS A 146 -29.63 -18.08 -6.58
CA LYS A 146 -28.38 -17.71 -7.24
C LYS A 146 -28.55 -16.46 -8.08
N ARG A 147 -29.61 -16.37 -8.89
CA ARG A 147 -29.92 -15.17 -9.68
C ARG A 147 -30.18 -13.96 -8.80
N ASP A 148 -30.94 -14.13 -7.71
CA ASP A 148 -31.21 -13.05 -6.75
C ASP A 148 -29.93 -12.60 -6.04
N ALA A 149 -29.08 -13.54 -5.64
CA ALA A 149 -27.78 -13.25 -5.02
C ALA A 149 -26.86 -12.52 -6.00
N ASP A 150 -26.70 -13.02 -7.22
CA ASP A 150 -25.91 -12.38 -8.28
C ASP A 150 -26.47 -10.99 -8.66
N SER A 151 -27.79 -10.82 -8.63
CA SER A 151 -28.43 -9.53 -8.89
C SER A 151 -28.19 -8.54 -7.75
N LYS A 152 -28.08 -9.01 -6.50
CA LYS A 152 -27.82 -8.18 -5.33
C LYS A 152 -26.34 -7.83 -5.17
N ALA A 153 -25.47 -8.72 -5.61
CA ALA A 153 -24.02 -8.58 -5.51
C ALA A 153 -23.36 -9.17 -6.76
N PRO A 154 -23.36 -8.43 -7.89
CA PRO A 154 -22.62 -8.84 -9.08
C PRO A 154 -21.16 -9.16 -8.76
N ALA A 155 -20.56 -10.13 -9.44
CA ALA A 155 -19.19 -10.57 -9.16
C ALA A 155 -18.12 -9.45 -9.25
N GLY A 156 -18.43 -8.33 -9.89
CA GLY A 156 -17.58 -7.14 -9.97
C GLY A 156 -18.17 -5.89 -9.33
N HIS A 157 -19.16 -6.02 -8.43
CA HIS A 157 -19.61 -4.85 -7.67
C HIS A 157 -18.46 -4.34 -6.80
N GLY A 158 -18.18 -3.05 -6.91
CA GLY A 158 -17.27 -2.37 -6.00
C GLY A 158 -17.93 -2.10 -4.66
N HIS A 159 -17.12 -1.62 -3.73
CA HIS A 159 -17.57 -1.13 -2.44
C HIS A 159 -17.01 0.28 -2.27
N ASP A 160 -17.77 1.28 -2.71
CA ASP A 160 -17.38 2.70 -2.62
C ASP A 160 -17.07 3.09 -1.16
N GLU A 161 -17.68 2.40 -0.19
CA GLU A 161 -17.38 2.56 1.23
C GLU A 161 -15.97 2.11 1.60
N PHE A 162 -15.47 1.02 1.01
CA PHE A 162 -14.08 0.58 1.22
C PHE A 162 -13.10 1.53 0.54
N GLU A 163 -13.40 2.00 -0.68
CA GLU A 163 -12.59 3.03 -1.34
C GLU A 163 -12.53 4.33 -0.50
N ARG A 164 -13.65 4.71 0.13
CA ARG A 164 -13.68 5.84 1.06
C ARG A 164 -12.83 5.59 2.30
N ILE A 165 -12.81 4.37 2.84
CA ILE A 165 -11.96 4.02 3.98
C ILE A 165 -10.48 4.11 3.58
N GLU A 166 -10.08 3.55 2.43
CA GLU A 166 -8.72 3.67 1.92
C GLU A 166 -8.30 5.14 1.71
N ALA A 167 -9.21 5.97 1.19
CA ALA A 167 -8.98 7.41 1.06
C ALA A 167 -8.79 8.09 2.42
N ILE A 168 -9.59 7.73 3.43
CA ILE A 168 -9.46 8.24 4.81
C ILE A 168 -8.13 7.79 5.42
N GLU A 169 -7.71 6.54 5.22
CA GLU A 169 -6.41 6.03 5.69
C GLU A 169 -5.25 6.81 5.07
N ALA A 170 -5.31 7.07 3.76
CA ALA A 170 -4.31 7.89 3.07
C ALA A 170 -4.27 9.34 3.60
N ASP A 171 -5.44 9.90 3.95
CA ASP A 171 -5.54 11.23 4.56
C ASP A 171 -4.99 11.25 6.00
N LEU A 172 -5.24 10.20 6.79
CA LEU A 172 -4.67 10.04 8.13
C LEU A 172 -3.14 9.94 8.07
N ASP A 173 -2.58 9.17 7.15
CA ASP A 173 -1.13 9.09 6.92
C ASP A 173 -0.54 10.46 6.57
N ARG A 174 -1.23 11.23 5.72
CA ARG A 174 -0.82 12.59 5.37
C ARG A 174 -0.87 13.53 6.58
N LEU A 175 -1.91 13.46 7.39
CA LEU A 175 -2.04 14.27 8.60
C LEU A 175 -0.97 13.89 9.63
N GLN A 176 -0.66 12.61 9.79
CA GLN A 176 0.40 12.15 10.67
C GLN A 176 1.77 12.69 10.25
N ARG A 177 2.13 12.61 8.96
CA ARG A 177 3.39 13.19 8.45
C ARG A 177 3.48 14.70 8.68
N ARG A 178 2.36 15.42 8.59
CA ARG A 178 2.32 16.85 8.92
C ARG A 178 2.52 17.10 10.40
N ALA A 179 1.93 16.29 11.27
CA ALA A 179 2.14 16.39 12.71
C ALA A 179 3.62 16.17 13.07
N ASP A 180 4.25 15.15 12.48
CA ASP A 180 5.68 14.89 12.66
C ASP A 180 6.54 16.06 12.19
N GLN A 181 6.22 16.67 11.04
CA GLN A 181 6.89 17.88 10.56
C GLN A 181 6.71 19.07 11.52
N HIS A 182 5.52 19.24 12.08
CA HIS A 182 5.28 20.30 13.06
C HIS A 182 6.05 20.07 14.36
N ALA A 183 6.25 18.82 14.78
CA ALA A 183 7.10 18.49 15.92
C ALA A 183 8.57 18.88 15.65
N ASP A 184 9.13 18.50 14.50
CA ASP A 184 10.50 18.91 14.09
C ASP A 184 10.66 20.44 14.03
N LEU A 185 9.65 21.14 13.51
CA LEU A 185 9.65 22.61 13.53
C LEU A 185 9.58 23.18 14.95
N GLY A 186 8.83 22.54 15.85
CA GLY A 186 8.76 22.91 17.26
C GLY A 186 10.12 22.78 17.94
N ASP A 187 10.82 21.67 17.70
CA ASP A 187 12.17 21.44 18.24
C ASP A 187 13.16 22.50 17.73
N ARG A 188 13.15 22.81 16.43
CA ARG A 188 13.98 23.89 15.86
C ARG A 188 13.68 25.27 16.45
N VAL A 189 12.42 25.56 16.74
CA VAL A 189 12.03 26.83 17.36
C VAL A 189 12.57 26.89 18.78
N ALA A 190 12.51 25.80 19.54
CA ALA A 190 13.07 25.74 20.89
C ALA A 190 14.60 25.88 20.89
N ASP A 191 15.29 25.30 19.91
CA ASP A 191 16.73 25.49 19.72
C ASP A 191 17.07 26.95 19.41
N LEU A 192 16.34 27.58 18.48
CA LEU A 192 16.53 29.00 18.12
C LEU A 192 16.25 29.94 19.29
N ASP A 193 15.25 29.64 20.13
CA ASP A 193 14.92 30.40 21.34
C ASP A 193 16.10 30.34 22.34
N SER A 194 16.66 29.15 22.53
CA SER A 194 17.86 28.96 23.36
C SER A 194 19.08 29.70 22.82
N GLU A 195 19.27 29.73 21.49
CA GLU A 195 20.33 30.51 20.85
C GLU A 195 20.11 32.02 21.02
N LEU A 196 18.87 32.49 20.92
CA LEU A 196 18.51 33.88 21.15
C LEU A 196 18.83 34.31 22.58
N ASP A 197 18.41 33.53 23.58
CA ASP A 197 18.71 33.78 25.00
C ASP A 197 20.23 33.85 25.26
N ALA A 198 21.01 33.00 24.60
CA ALA A 198 22.46 33.02 24.70
C ALA A 198 23.07 34.28 24.06
N VAL A 199 22.53 34.73 22.93
CA VAL A 199 22.94 35.98 22.26
C VAL A 199 22.57 37.19 23.12
N GLU A 200 21.37 37.22 23.70
CA GLU A 200 20.92 38.29 24.59
C GLU A 200 21.82 38.38 25.83
N SER A 201 22.10 37.24 26.48
CA SER A 201 23.02 37.16 27.61
C SER A 201 24.42 37.69 27.25
N ARG A 202 24.89 37.39 26.03
CA ARG A 202 26.17 37.89 25.54
C ARG A 202 26.13 39.40 25.29
N LEU A 203 25.04 39.93 24.74
CA LEU A 203 24.87 41.37 24.53
C LEU A 203 24.84 42.13 25.85
N ASP A 204 24.14 41.61 26.86
CA ASP A 204 24.12 42.20 28.20
C ASP A 204 25.50 42.20 28.86
N ALA A 205 26.26 41.12 28.70
CA ALA A 205 27.65 41.07 29.17
C ALA A 205 28.54 42.12 28.46
N LEU A 206 28.51 42.17 27.12
CA LEU A 206 29.26 43.18 26.37
C LEU A 206 28.85 44.61 26.73
N ARG A 207 27.57 44.83 27.00
CA ARG A 207 27.06 46.13 27.44
C ARG A 207 27.65 46.51 28.79
N SER A 208 27.66 45.58 29.76
CA SER A 208 28.30 45.81 31.07
C SER A 208 29.79 46.14 30.89
N ASP A 209 30.50 45.38 30.06
CA ASP A 209 31.92 45.62 29.79
C ASP A 209 32.17 47.02 29.19
N LEU A 210 31.28 47.50 28.30
CA LEU A 210 31.36 48.86 27.74
C LEU A 210 31.07 49.93 28.79
N GLU A 211 30.04 49.73 29.62
CA GLU A 211 29.71 50.65 30.71
C GLU A 211 30.87 50.77 31.72
N ASP A 212 31.59 49.67 32.00
CA ASP A 212 32.78 49.66 32.86
C ASP A 212 34.01 50.32 32.20
N VAL A 213 34.17 50.19 30.88
CA VAL A 213 35.32 50.74 30.14
C VAL A 213 35.17 52.24 29.85
N ASP A 214 33.95 52.77 29.73
CA ASP A 214 33.75 54.13 29.22
C ASP A 214 33.87 55.24 30.27
N ALA A 215 33.57 54.99 31.54
CA ALA A 215 33.65 56.06 32.55
C ALA A 215 35.04 56.09 33.23
N ASP A 216 35.34 55.06 34.01
CA ASP A 216 36.49 55.09 34.91
C ASP A 216 37.83 55.08 34.17
N ARG A 217 37.92 54.37 33.04
CA ARG A 217 39.16 54.30 32.26
C ARG A 217 39.40 55.60 31.48
N ILE A 218 38.35 56.20 30.93
CA ILE A 218 38.48 57.47 30.21
C ILE A 218 38.88 58.58 31.20
N ASP A 219 38.21 58.65 32.35
CA ASP A 219 38.53 59.62 33.41
C ASP A 219 39.97 59.45 33.92
N ALA A 220 40.44 58.20 34.09
CA ALA A 220 41.81 57.92 34.48
C ALA A 220 42.81 58.39 33.41
N ILE A 221 42.55 58.10 32.12
CA ILE A 221 43.41 58.56 31.02
C ILE A 221 43.41 60.09 30.91
N GLU A 222 42.27 60.73 31.10
CA GLU A 222 42.15 62.20 31.08
C GLU A 222 42.95 62.83 32.23
N SER A 223 42.84 62.27 33.44
CA SER A 223 43.64 62.71 34.58
C SER A 223 45.14 62.52 34.32
N ASP A 224 45.56 61.37 33.81
CA ASP A 224 46.96 61.09 33.48
C ASP A 224 47.48 62.05 32.40
N LEU A 225 46.66 62.39 31.40
CA LEU A 225 47.00 63.34 30.35
C LEU A 225 47.16 64.75 30.92
N SER A 226 46.22 65.22 31.74
CA SER A 226 46.31 66.53 32.41
C SER A 226 47.57 66.62 33.29
N ASP A 227 47.86 65.57 34.06
CA ASP A 227 49.07 65.49 34.87
C ASP A 227 50.34 65.53 34.03
N ALA A 228 50.35 64.85 32.89
CA ALA A 228 51.46 64.87 31.95
C ALA A 228 51.64 66.27 31.34
N GLU A 229 50.57 66.96 30.97
CA GLU A 229 50.58 68.32 30.44
C GLU A 229 51.11 69.34 31.46
N GLU A 230 50.73 69.23 32.73
CA GLU A 230 51.23 70.09 33.80
C GLU A 230 52.74 69.88 34.02
N LYS A 231 53.19 68.62 34.02
CA LYS A 231 54.62 68.28 34.12
C LYS A 231 55.40 68.82 32.93
N LEU A 232 54.89 68.68 31.70
CA LEU A 232 55.52 69.21 30.49
C LEU A 232 55.59 70.74 30.51
N THR A 233 54.55 71.41 31.01
CA THR A 233 54.54 72.88 31.17
C THR A 233 55.58 73.33 32.19
N THR A 234 55.68 72.61 33.32
CA THR A 234 56.68 72.88 34.35
C THR A 234 58.09 72.68 33.80
N VAL A 235 58.33 71.57 33.10
CA VAL A 235 59.62 71.30 32.44
C VAL A 235 59.94 72.40 31.41
N ALA A 236 58.97 72.81 30.59
CA ALA A 236 59.16 73.88 29.63
C ALA A 236 59.54 75.22 30.30
N TYR A 237 58.93 75.54 31.45
CA TYR A 237 59.29 76.73 32.23
C TYR A 237 60.71 76.63 32.80
N VAL A 238 61.08 75.50 33.40
CA VAL A 238 62.43 75.28 33.95
C VAL A 238 63.49 75.29 32.84
N VAL A 239 63.21 74.65 31.70
CA VAL A 239 64.10 74.67 30.54
C VAL A 239 64.26 76.09 30.00
N ARG A 240 63.18 76.88 29.97
CA ARG A 240 63.25 78.30 29.60
C ARG A 240 64.09 79.11 30.59
N ASP A 241 63.88 78.93 31.89
CA ASP A 241 64.63 79.65 32.93
C ASP A 241 66.12 79.29 32.91
N LEU A 242 66.44 77.99 32.73
CA LEU A 242 67.81 77.53 32.52
C LEU A 242 68.39 78.09 31.22
N ARG A 243 67.62 78.12 30.13
CA ARG A 243 68.05 78.73 28.88
C ARG A 243 68.33 80.23 29.06
N ASP A 244 67.50 80.96 29.78
CA ASP A 244 67.70 82.39 30.06
C ASP A 244 68.92 82.63 30.96
N ALA A 245 69.17 81.73 31.93
CA ALA A 245 70.36 81.75 32.79
C ALA A 245 71.65 81.43 32.02
N VAL A 246 71.62 80.42 31.14
CA VAL A 246 72.77 80.01 30.30
C VAL A 246 73.00 81.02 29.16
N SER A 247 71.95 81.63 28.62
CA SER A 247 72.04 82.63 27.54
C SER A 247 72.43 84.03 28.01
N GLY A 248 72.81 84.23 29.29
CA GLY A 248 73.61 85.38 29.74
C GLY A 248 72.90 86.75 29.77
N GLY A 249 71.56 86.80 29.81
CA GLY A 249 70.81 88.06 29.83
C GLY A 249 71.00 88.94 31.09
N THR A 250 71.61 88.40 32.16
CA THR A 250 71.91 89.11 33.42
C THR A 250 73.29 89.76 33.40
N THR A 251 74.33 89.04 32.96
CA THR A 251 75.71 89.57 32.89
C THR A 251 75.82 90.83 32.04
N GLY A 252 75.06 90.89 30.94
CA GLY A 252 75.05 92.07 30.09
C GLY A 252 74.40 93.29 30.76
N ARG A 253 73.28 93.10 31.47
CA ARG A 253 72.58 94.19 32.18
C ARG A 253 73.36 94.67 33.39
N ASP A 254 73.96 93.76 34.17
CA ASP A 254 74.80 94.11 35.32
C ASP A 254 76.03 94.91 34.88
N THR A 255 76.63 94.53 33.74
CA THR A 255 77.77 95.26 33.16
C THR A 255 77.35 96.66 32.69
N LEU A 256 76.18 96.78 32.06
CA LEU A 256 75.64 98.06 31.63
C LEU A 256 75.31 98.99 32.82
N ASP A 257 74.70 98.45 33.87
CA ASP A 257 74.35 99.21 35.07
C ASP A 257 75.60 99.68 35.81
N ARG A 258 76.63 98.82 35.89
CA ARG A 258 77.95 99.21 36.41
C ARG A 258 78.57 100.36 35.60
N ILE A 259 78.55 100.28 34.27
CA ILE A 259 79.06 101.35 33.38
C ILE A 259 78.28 102.65 33.60
N LYS A 260 76.95 102.60 33.72
CA LYS A 260 76.11 103.78 34.00
C LYS A 260 76.39 104.37 35.38
N GLN A 261 76.63 103.53 36.38
CA GLN A 261 76.97 103.97 37.73
C GLN A 261 78.36 104.60 37.80
N GLU A 262 79.36 104.01 37.13
CA GLU A 262 80.70 104.57 36.97
C GLU A 262 80.66 105.93 36.24
N ALA A 263 79.87 106.03 35.17
CA ALA A 263 79.66 107.28 34.43
C ALA A 263 79.03 108.37 35.30
N ALA A 264 78.01 108.03 36.09
CA ALA A 264 77.37 108.95 37.01
C ALA A 264 78.32 109.41 38.14
N ALA A 265 79.13 108.49 38.69
CA ALA A 265 80.12 108.81 39.71
C ALA A 265 81.22 109.75 39.20
N ALA A 266 81.57 109.66 37.91
CA ALA A 266 82.55 110.50 37.26
C ALA A 266 81.97 111.78 36.62
N ASP A 267 80.66 112.02 36.72
CA ASP A 267 79.92 113.10 36.05
C ASP A 267 80.13 113.15 34.52
N VAL A 268 80.08 111.97 33.88
CA VAL A 268 80.32 111.78 32.44
C VAL A 268 79.02 111.38 31.72
N GLY A 269 78.46 112.29 30.93
CA GLY A 269 77.29 111.99 30.08
C GLY A 269 77.62 111.43 28.68
N ARG A 270 78.86 111.62 28.21
CA ARG A 270 79.34 111.19 26.88
C ARG A 270 80.80 110.75 26.96
N ALA A 271 81.12 109.61 26.35
CA ALA A 271 82.47 109.08 26.26
C ALA A 271 82.74 108.49 24.88
N ALA A 272 83.99 108.58 24.41
CA ALA A 272 84.41 107.98 23.13
C ALA A 272 84.63 106.47 23.32
N CYS A 273 84.15 105.65 22.39
CA CYS A 273 84.45 104.22 22.41
C CYS A 273 85.95 103.98 22.18
N ALA A 274 86.60 103.16 23.01
CA ALA A 274 88.02 102.82 22.82
C ALA A 274 88.29 102.07 21.50
N ASN A 275 87.30 101.35 20.96
CA ASN A 275 87.46 100.56 19.73
C ASN A 275 87.29 101.39 18.45
N CYS A 276 86.20 102.15 18.32
CA CYS A 276 85.91 102.91 17.09
C CYS A 276 86.09 104.43 17.22
N GLY A 277 86.34 104.95 18.42
CA GLY A 277 86.53 106.38 18.68
C GLY A 277 85.26 107.24 18.70
N GLU A 278 84.09 106.68 18.36
CA GLU A 278 82.84 107.44 18.25
C GLU A 278 82.25 107.81 19.63
N GLY A 279 81.60 108.98 19.71
CA GLY A 279 81.06 109.51 20.95
C GLY A 279 79.72 108.90 21.34
N VAL A 280 79.71 108.04 22.36
CA VAL A 280 78.51 107.35 22.85
C VAL A 280 77.90 108.10 24.03
N ARG A 281 76.57 108.26 24.02
CA ARG A 281 75.80 108.76 25.18
C ARG A 281 75.45 107.60 26.11
N ILE A 282 76.16 107.53 27.23
CA ILE A 282 76.10 106.37 28.16
C ILE A 282 74.68 106.17 28.70
N GLY A 283 73.95 107.25 28.99
CA GLY A 283 72.57 107.18 29.50
C GLY A 283 71.52 106.61 28.53
N LEU A 284 71.86 106.39 27.25
CA LEU A 284 70.95 105.84 26.23
C LEU A 284 71.24 104.39 25.86
N LEU A 285 72.26 103.77 26.46
CA LEU A 285 72.59 102.37 26.21
C LEU A 285 71.52 101.45 26.81
N THR A 286 71.03 100.51 26.01
CA THR A 286 70.09 99.42 26.37
C THR A 286 70.80 98.09 26.61
N GLU A 287 71.95 97.90 25.97
CA GLU A 287 72.87 96.77 26.13
C GLU A 287 74.30 97.28 26.38
N PRO A 288 75.21 96.48 26.99
CA PRO A 288 76.61 96.85 27.22
C PRO A 288 77.44 96.71 25.94
N SER A 289 76.96 97.25 24.82
CA SER A 289 77.62 97.20 23.52
C SER A 289 77.63 98.58 22.86
N CYS A 290 78.70 98.89 22.15
CA CYS A 290 78.78 100.15 21.42
C CYS A 290 77.76 100.18 20.27
N PRO A 291 76.87 101.18 20.17
CA PRO A 291 75.87 101.26 19.09
C PRO A 291 76.47 101.53 17.71
N HIS A 292 77.78 101.82 17.62
CA HIS A 292 78.46 102.15 16.37
C HIS A 292 79.36 101.04 15.83
N CYS A 293 79.86 100.15 16.70
CA CYS A 293 80.77 99.06 16.30
C CYS A 293 80.51 97.73 17.00
N GLU A 294 79.43 97.63 17.79
CA GLU A 294 78.97 96.43 18.51
C GLU A 294 79.96 95.82 19.51
N ALA A 295 81.10 96.48 19.75
CA ALA A 295 82.07 96.03 20.74
C ALA A 295 81.46 96.03 22.15
N THR A 296 81.70 94.95 22.90
CA THR A 296 81.28 94.81 24.30
C THR A 296 82.02 95.81 25.17
N LEU A 297 81.26 96.65 25.87
CA LEU A 297 81.76 97.69 26.76
C LEU A 297 81.99 97.09 28.14
N ASP A 298 83.07 97.49 28.80
CA ASP A 298 83.46 96.96 30.12
C ASP A 298 83.61 98.04 31.20
N GLY A 299 83.67 99.33 30.86
CA GLY A 299 83.85 100.38 31.87
C GLY A 299 83.98 101.79 31.31
N VAL A 300 84.07 102.77 32.22
CA VAL A 300 84.28 104.19 31.88
C VAL A 300 85.58 104.70 32.50
N GLU A 301 86.49 105.19 31.65
CA GLU A 301 87.73 105.83 32.10
C GLU A 301 87.59 107.36 32.07
N PRO A 302 87.75 108.06 33.22
CA PRO A 302 87.67 109.51 33.29
C PRO A 302 88.92 110.19 32.68
N PRO A 303 88.83 111.50 32.34
CA PRO A 303 89.94 112.21 31.70
C PRO A 303 91.15 112.40 32.64
N LYS A 304 92.34 111.92 32.24
CA LYS A 304 93.56 111.84 33.09
C LYS A 304 94.42 113.12 33.20
N ARG A 305 93.88 114.35 33.11
CA ARG A 305 94.73 115.58 33.14
C ARG A 305 94.18 116.70 34.04
N ARG A 306 95.06 117.32 34.85
CA ARG A 306 94.79 118.36 35.89
C ARG A 306 94.23 119.72 35.39
N PHE A 307 93.82 119.85 34.12
CA PHE A 307 93.32 121.11 33.54
C PHE A 307 92.22 120.91 32.47
N GLY A 308 91.30 119.95 32.67
CA GLY A 308 89.99 119.96 32.00
C GLY A 308 89.94 119.81 30.47
N LEU A 309 91.02 119.38 29.81
CA LEU A 309 91.10 119.26 28.34
C LEU A 309 91.24 117.80 27.87
N GLY A 310 90.37 116.90 28.36
CA GLY A 310 90.31 115.51 27.88
C GLY A 310 88.88 114.96 27.89
N SER A 311 88.54 114.11 26.92
CA SER A 311 87.26 113.38 26.87
C SER A 311 87.36 112.05 27.58
N ALA A 312 86.30 111.66 28.30
CA ALA A 312 86.18 110.32 28.88
C ALA A 312 86.13 109.24 27.78
N THR A 313 86.58 108.03 28.09
CA THR A 313 86.68 106.91 27.14
C THR A 313 85.97 105.68 27.70
N LEU A 314 85.15 105.00 26.88
CA LEU A 314 84.56 103.70 27.22
C LEU A 314 85.56 102.59 26.90
N SER A 315 85.96 101.82 27.91
CA SER A 315 86.75 100.62 27.68
C SER A 315 85.89 99.53 27.07
N THR A 316 86.47 98.76 26.16
CA THR A 316 85.85 97.57 25.59
C THR A 316 86.54 96.34 26.15
N ALA A 317 85.77 95.30 26.48
CA ALA A 317 86.36 94.01 26.81
C ALA A 317 87.12 93.52 25.56
N ALA A 318 88.39 93.15 25.72
CA ALA A 318 89.12 92.46 24.66
C ALA A 318 88.40 91.12 24.44
N GLY A 319 87.74 90.99 23.30
CA GLY A 319 86.87 89.86 23.01
C GLY A 319 87.61 88.53 23.16
N LEU A 320 87.04 87.63 23.94
CA LEU A 320 87.23 86.21 23.73
C LEU A 320 86.51 85.89 22.41
N GLU A 321 87.28 85.62 21.36
CA GLU A 321 86.76 84.96 20.16
C GLU A 321 86.08 83.66 20.59
N SER A 322 84.76 83.58 20.38
CA SER A 322 84.02 82.34 20.51
C SER A 322 84.48 81.40 19.40
N GLY A 323 85.29 80.41 19.76
CA GLY A 323 85.57 79.26 18.92
C GLY A 323 84.26 78.56 18.59
N VAL A 324 83.95 78.48 17.29
CA VAL A 324 82.94 77.57 16.77
C VAL A 324 83.59 76.18 16.76
N ASP A 325 83.39 75.41 17.82
CA ASP A 325 83.70 73.99 17.81
C ASP A 325 82.40 73.21 17.60
N SER A 326 82.24 72.85 16.32
CA SER A 326 81.58 71.68 15.77
C SER A 326 81.00 70.69 16.79
N ASP A 327 79.69 70.49 16.76
CA ASP A 327 79.06 69.29 17.29
C ASP A 327 78.92 68.24 16.18
N PRO A 328 79.39 67.00 16.39
CA PRO A 328 79.31 65.91 15.42
C PRO A 328 77.90 65.32 15.41
N GLY A 329 77.52 64.75 14.26
CA GLY A 329 76.19 64.18 14.05
C GLY A 329 75.84 63.09 15.06
N ASP A 330 74.54 63.00 15.35
CA ASP A 330 73.95 61.79 15.90
C ASP A 330 72.89 61.25 14.94
N GLU A 331 73.09 59.97 14.69
CA GLU A 331 72.48 59.08 13.73
C GLU A 331 71.06 58.73 14.24
N LEU A 332 70.03 59.01 13.45
CA LEU A 332 68.69 58.49 13.73
C LEU A 332 68.64 57.07 13.19
N ASP A 333 68.84 56.12 14.10
CA ASP A 333 68.59 54.69 13.88
C ASP A 333 67.12 54.45 13.52
N ASP A 334 66.98 53.51 12.58
CA ASP A 334 65.75 52.97 12.03
C ASP A 334 64.75 52.48 13.09
N ILE A 335 63.48 52.83 12.89
CA ILE A 335 62.36 52.11 13.50
C ILE A 335 61.73 51.26 12.40
N ASP A 336 61.96 49.95 12.51
CA ASP A 336 61.43 48.89 11.66
C ASP A 336 59.91 48.98 11.45
N THR A 337 59.51 48.60 10.24
CA THR A 337 58.14 48.38 9.77
C THR A 337 57.63 46.99 10.17
#